data_AF-A0A6S7J0H5-F1
#
_entry.id   AF-A0A6S7J0H5-F1
#
_cell.length_a   1.000
_cell.length_b   1.000
_cell.length_c   1.000
_cell.angle_alpha   90.00
_cell.angle_beta   90.00
_cell.angle_gamma   90.00
#
_symmetry.space_group_name_H-M   'P 1'
#
loop_
_entity.id
_entity.type
_entity.pdbx_description
1 polymer ?
#
loop_
_entity_poly.entity_id
_entity_poly.type
_entity_poly.pdbx_seq_one_letter_code
_entity_poly.pdbx_strand_id
1 'polypeptide(L)'
;KAIRAANTEGKDWKSELNTFSLNYRATAHCTTGKSPAVLLFGREIRTKLASLNTSRWPASTSPVVDPAILERDRCQKAKMEKYANEKRRAAPSNIKRGDKVLLKQERKNKLSTKYDPDPYIVVGTKGTSLLIKRRAEPEIMRNSSAVRKLPPEGTDSHPHEAKRKPDQVVDTTAKPRPQRERKPPEYLGYEK
;
A
#
# COMPACT_ATOMS: atom_id res chain seq x y z
N LYS A 1 3.11 -2.20 17.66
CA LYS A 1 3.12 -1.06 18.59
C LYS A 1 3.16 -1.55 20.04
N ALA A 2 2.17 -2.34 20.49
CA ALA A 2 2.15 -2.92 21.84
C ALA A 2 3.43 -3.69 22.23
N ILE A 3 3.92 -4.61 21.38
CA ILE A 3 5.17 -5.36 21.65
C ILE A 3 6.39 -4.44 21.82
N ARG A 4 6.50 -3.40 20.97
CA ARG A 4 7.62 -2.44 21.07
C ARG A 4 7.53 -1.62 22.37
N ALA A 5 6.33 -1.18 22.74
CA ALA A 5 6.10 -0.46 24.00
C ALA A 5 6.44 -1.32 25.23
N ALA A 6 5.98 -2.57 25.25
CA ALA A 6 6.30 -3.52 26.32
C ALA A 6 7.81 -3.72 26.48
N ASN A 7 8.53 -3.88 25.36
CA ASN A 7 9.99 -4.01 25.39
C ASN A 7 10.68 -2.74 25.93
N THR A 8 10.21 -1.54 25.57
CA THR A 8 10.74 -0.28 26.09
C THR A 8 10.42 -0.07 27.57
N GLU A 9 9.25 -0.52 28.02
CA GLU A 9 8.79 -0.44 29.42
C GLU A 9 9.33 -1.59 30.30
N GLY A 10 10.07 -2.54 29.72
CA GLY A 10 10.62 -3.70 30.44
C GLY A 10 9.58 -4.72 30.90
N LYS A 11 8.38 -4.72 30.30
CA LYS A 11 7.27 -5.62 30.65
C LYS A 11 7.27 -6.90 29.80
N ASP A 12 6.61 -7.95 30.29
CA ASP A 12 6.37 -9.14 29.48
C ASP A 12 5.46 -8.82 28.29
N TRP A 13 6.01 -8.93 27.09
CA TRP A 13 5.32 -8.59 25.86
C TRP A 13 4.13 -9.51 25.56
N LYS A 14 4.13 -10.76 26.05
CA LYS A 14 3.03 -11.71 25.82
C LYS A 14 1.79 -11.26 26.60
N SER A 15 1.96 -10.95 27.89
CA SER A 15 0.89 -10.41 28.73
C SER A 15 0.32 -9.10 28.17
N GLU A 16 1.19 -8.18 27.76
CA GLU A 16 0.78 -6.89 27.17
C GLU A 16 0.06 -7.06 25.82
N LEU A 17 0.51 -8.00 24.99
CA LEU A 17 -0.16 -8.32 23.73
C LEU A 17 -1.57 -8.89 23.95
N ASN A 18 -1.74 -9.75 24.97
CA ASN A 18 -3.05 -10.29 25.34
C ASN A 18 -3.98 -9.20 25.84
N THR A 19 -3.48 -8.30 26.70
CA THR A 19 -4.22 -7.14 27.21
C THR A 19 -4.64 -6.20 26.07
N PHE A 20 -3.71 -5.88 25.16
CA PHE A 20 -4.01 -5.10 23.95
C PHE A 20 -5.09 -5.77 23.10
N SER A 21 -4.99 -7.07 22.87
CA SER A 21 -5.92 -7.82 22.03
C SER A 21 -7.31 -7.90 22.66
N LEU A 22 -7.41 -8.01 23.99
CA LEU A 22 -8.69 -7.93 24.71
C LEU A 22 -9.35 -6.57 24.50
N ASN A 23 -8.59 -5.49 24.70
CA ASN A 23 -9.08 -4.13 24.53
C ASN A 23 -9.54 -3.87 23.08
N TYR A 24 -8.74 -4.28 22.09
CA TYR A 24 -9.09 -4.15 20.67
C TYR A 24 -10.40 -4.87 20.30
N ARG A 25 -10.66 -6.04 20.88
CA ARG A 25 -11.90 -6.78 20.65
C ARG A 25 -13.12 -6.14 21.31
N ALA A 26 -12.92 -5.41 22.40
CA ALA A 26 -13.98 -4.75 23.16
C ALA A 26 -14.30 -3.32 22.65
N THR A 27 -13.36 -2.64 22.00
CA THR A 27 -13.58 -1.28 21.50
C THR A 27 -14.36 -1.25 20.19
N ALA A 28 -15.32 -0.33 20.10
CA ALA A 28 -16.08 -0.11 18.86
C ALA A 28 -15.19 0.49 17.76
N HIS A 29 -15.33 -0.01 16.53
CA HIS A 29 -14.59 0.53 15.38
C HIS A 29 -15.32 1.76 14.80
N CYS A 30 -14.59 2.80 14.42
CA CYS A 30 -15.17 4.07 13.95
C CYS A 30 -16.07 3.92 12.71
N THR A 31 -15.75 2.97 11.81
CA THR A 31 -16.51 2.73 10.58
C THR A 31 -17.81 1.97 10.83
N THR A 32 -17.78 0.93 11.67
CA THR A 32 -18.92 0.02 11.86
C THR A 32 -19.74 0.34 13.11
N GLY A 33 -19.20 1.13 14.03
CA GLY A 33 -19.83 1.47 15.32
C GLY A 33 -19.96 0.30 16.30
N LYS A 34 -19.49 -0.90 15.92
CA LYS A 34 -19.52 -2.11 16.76
C LYS A 34 -18.11 -2.63 17.00
N SER A 35 -17.94 -3.34 18.11
CA SER A 35 -16.66 -3.96 18.45
C SER A 35 -16.45 -5.26 17.68
N PRO A 36 -15.19 -5.68 17.42
CA PRO A 36 -14.92 -6.95 16.77
C PRO A 36 -15.55 -8.16 17.48
N ALA A 37 -15.61 -8.15 18.82
CA ALA A 37 -16.25 -9.22 19.58
C ALA A 37 -17.75 -9.33 19.30
N VAL A 38 -18.44 -8.19 19.18
CA VAL A 38 -19.88 -8.16 18.84
C VAL A 38 -20.11 -8.70 17.44
N LEU A 39 -19.28 -8.31 16.47
CA LEU A 39 -19.44 -8.78 15.09
C LEU A 39 -19.18 -10.28 14.92
N LEU A 40 -18.27 -10.86 15.72
CA LEU A 40 -17.90 -12.27 15.63
C LEU A 40 -18.78 -13.19 16.49
N PHE A 41 -19.01 -12.79 17.75
CA PHE A 41 -19.66 -13.63 18.75
C PHE A 41 -21.10 -13.19 19.05
N GLY A 42 -21.57 -12.13 18.37
CA GLY A 42 -22.81 -11.46 18.71
C GLY A 42 -22.72 -10.62 19.98
N ARG A 43 -21.70 -10.82 20.85
CA ARG A 43 -21.67 -10.36 22.24
C ARG A 43 -20.61 -9.35 22.60
N GLU A 44 -20.94 -8.47 23.54
CA GLU A 44 -19.99 -7.58 24.17
C GLU A 44 -19.13 -8.33 25.20
N ILE A 45 -17.82 -8.09 25.15
CA ILE A 45 -16.89 -8.59 26.18
C ILE A 45 -17.02 -7.68 27.40
N ARG A 46 -17.23 -8.27 28.57
CA ARG A 46 -17.18 -7.55 29.85
C ARG A 46 -15.73 -7.13 30.12
N THR A 47 -15.49 -5.83 30.07
CA THR A 47 -14.20 -5.24 30.46
C THR A 47 -14.25 -4.85 31.94
N LYS A 48 -13.18 -4.20 32.44
CA LYS A 48 -13.12 -3.72 33.83
C LYS A 48 -14.14 -2.61 34.15
N LEU A 49 -14.72 -1.99 33.12
CA LEU A 49 -15.80 -1.01 33.29
C LEU A 49 -17.14 -1.73 33.39
N ALA A 50 -17.97 -1.33 34.35
CA ALA A 50 -19.31 -1.85 34.49
C ALA A 50 -20.14 -1.48 33.25
N SER A 51 -20.64 -2.49 32.53
CA SER A 51 -21.62 -2.27 31.47
C SER A 51 -23.01 -2.13 32.10
N LEU A 52 -23.70 -1.04 31.78
CA LEU A 52 -25.08 -0.79 32.24
C LEU A 52 -26.10 -1.73 31.57
N ASN A 53 -25.70 -2.43 30.49
CA ASN A 53 -26.55 -3.42 29.84
C ASN A 53 -26.55 -4.74 30.64
N THR A 54 -27.49 -4.84 31.58
CA THR A 54 -27.75 -6.02 32.41
C THR A 54 -28.63 -7.06 31.71
N SER A 55 -29.04 -6.85 30.45
CA SER A 55 -29.90 -7.79 29.73
C SER A 55 -29.20 -9.14 29.63
N ARG A 56 -29.81 -10.17 30.24
CA ARG A 56 -29.36 -11.56 30.21
C ARG A 56 -29.19 -11.96 28.74
N TRP A 57 -27.93 -12.18 28.35
CA TRP A 57 -27.53 -12.46 26.97
C TRP A 57 -28.33 -13.66 26.44
N PRO A 58 -29.09 -13.54 25.33
CA PRO A 58 -29.84 -14.67 24.81
C PRO A 58 -28.86 -15.77 24.41
N ALA A 59 -29.01 -16.94 25.05
CA ALA A 59 -28.06 -18.05 24.97
C ALA A 59 -27.99 -18.73 23.58
N SER A 60 -28.80 -18.32 22.60
CA SER A 60 -28.96 -19.06 21.34
C SER A 60 -29.30 -18.22 20.12
N THR A 61 -28.94 -16.93 20.07
CA THR A 61 -29.13 -16.16 18.83
C THR A 61 -27.81 -16.15 18.06
N SER A 62 -27.78 -16.86 16.93
CA SER A 62 -26.74 -16.74 15.91
C SER A 62 -26.40 -15.26 15.69
N PRO A 63 -25.14 -14.87 15.43
CA PRO A 63 -24.80 -13.48 15.15
C PRO A 63 -25.52 -13.06 13.86
N VAL A 64 -26.76 -12.57 13.98
CA VAL A 64 -27.45 -11.89 12.91
C VAL A 64 -26.73 -10.56 12.78
N VAL A 65 -25.73 -10.53 11.92
CA VAL A 65 -25.02 -9.31 11.57
C VAL A 65 -26.05 -8.37 10.97
N ASP A 66 -26.33 -7.29 11.68
CA ASP A 66 -27.30 -6.28 11.26
C ASP A 66 -26.98 -5.82 9.83
N PRO A 67 -27.92 -5.95 8.88
CA PRO A 67 -27.69 -5.58 7.47
C PRO A 67 -27.23 -4.13 7.31
N ALA A 68 -27.61 -3.23 8.22
CA ALA A 68 -27.17 -1.84 8.20
C ALA A 68 -25.65 -1.69 8.42
N ILE A 69 -25.03 -2.60 9.19
CA ILE A 69 -23.58 -2.61 9.42
C ILE A 69 -22.85 -3.04 8.14
N LEU A 70 -23.36 -4.07 7.46
CA LEU A 70 -22.78 -4.55 6.21
C LEU A 70 -22.84 -3.49 5.12
N GLU A 71 -23.97 -2.80 5.00
CA GLU A 71 -24.12 -1.72 4.01
C GLU A 71 -23.17 -0.57 4.30
N ARG A 72 -23.06 -0.14 5.57
CA ARG A 72 -22.08 0.88 5.97
C ARG A 72 -20.65 0.47 5.64
N ASP A 73 -20.26 -0.76 5.95
CA ASP A 73 -18.92 -1.28 5.62
C ASP A 73 -18.66 -1.27 4.11
N ARG A 74 -19.63 -1.71 3.29
CA ARG A 74 -19.56 -1.68 1.82
C ARG A 74 -19.39 -0.26 1.29
N CYS A 75 -20.22 0.69 1.73
CA CYS A 75 -20.11 2.09 1.32
C CYS A 75 -18.74 2.68 1.67
N GLN A 76 -18.23 2.38 2.86
CA GLN A 76 -16.94 2.92 3.31
C GLN A 76 -15.77 2.29 2.57
N LYS A 77 -15.81 0.99 2.28
CA LYS A 77 -14.84 0.33 1.40
C LYS A 77 -14.85 0.92 -0.01
N ALA A 78 -16.03 1.14 -0.59
CA ALA A 78 -16.15 1.78 -1.91
C ALA A 78 -15.59 3.21 -1.91
N LYS A 79 -15.83 3.99 -0.84
CA LYS A 79 -15.26 5.34 -0.68
C LYS A 79 -13.73 5.30 -0.58
N MET A 80 -13.20 4.38 0.23
CA MET A 80 -11.75 4.18 0.39
C MET A 80 -11.09 3.75 -0.92
N GLU A 81 -11.74 2.87 -1.67
CA GLU A 81 -11.27 2.43 -2.99
C GLU A 81 -11.19 3.60 -3.97
N LYS A 82 -12.27 4.38 -4.12
CA LYS A 82 -12.29 5.58 -4.98
C LYS A 82 -11.18 6.55 -4.63
N TYR A 83 -11.05 6.89 -3.35
CA TYR A 83 -10.00 7.79 -2.87
C TYR A 83 -8.60 7.25 -3.16
N ALA A 84 -8.35 5.97 -2.87
CA ALA A 84 -7.04 5.36 -3.09
C ALA A 84 -6.69 5.30 -4.58
N ASN A 85 -7.65 4.97 -5.44
CA ASN A 85 -7.47 4.91 -6.89
C ASN A 85 -7.17 6.30 -7.47
N GLU A 86 -7.92 7.32 -7.07
CA GLU A 86 -7.71 8.70 -7.50
C GLU A 86 -6.35 9.24 -7.02
N LYS A 87 -6.06 9.10 -5.72
CA LYS A 87 -4.81 9.57 -5.11
C LYS A 87 -3.58 8.93 -5.75
N ARG A 88 -3.66 7.64 -6.11
CA ARG A 88 -2.56 6.88 -6.74
C ARG A 88 -2.60 6.90 -8.26
N ARG A 89 -3.58 7.58 -8.88
CA ARG A 89 -3.82 7.59 -10.33
C ARG A 89 -3.86 6.18 -10.91
N ALA A 90 -4.58 5.28 -10.24
CA ALA A 90 -4.74 3.91 -10.67
C ALA A 90 -5.42 3.87 -12.05
N ALA A 91 -4.80 3.14 -12.98
CA ALA A 91 -5.31 2.94 -14.33
C ALA A 91 -5.46 1.42 -14.59
N PRO A 92 -6.41 1.01 -15.45
CA PRO A 92 -6.51 -0.38 -15.86
C PRO A 92 -5.21 -0.83 -16.55
N SER A 93 -4.84 -2.09 -16.36
CA SER A 93 -3.65 -2.66 -17.01
C SER A 93 -3.87 -2.82 -18.51
N ASN A 94 -2.87 -2.45 -19.31
CA ASN A 94 -2.86 -2.58 -20.77
C ASN A 94 -2.16 -3.86 -21.27
N ILE A 95 -1.92 -4.81 -20.35
CA ILE A 95 -1.21 -6.07 -20.61
C ILE A 95 -2.21 -7.13 -21.04
N LYS A 96 -2.00 -7.72 -22.22
CA LYS A 96 -2.84 -8.74 -22.83
C LYS A 96 -2.10 -10.07 -22.94
N ARG A 97 -2.84 -11.16 -23.16
CA ARG A 97 -2.26 -12.47 -23.48
C ARG A 97 -1.41 -12.35 -24.75
N GLY A 98 -0.24 -13.00 -24.74
CA GLY A 98 0.74 -12.96 -25.83
C GLY A 98 1.77 -11.82 -25.72
N ASP A 99 1.56 -10.81 -24.86
CA ASP A 99 2.55 -9.75 -24.68
C ASP A 99 3.87 -10.29 -24.08
N LYS A 100 4.99 -9.79 -24.59
CA LYS A 100 6.30 -9.97 -23.95
C LYS A 100 6.45 -9.02 -22.78
N VAL A 101 6.90 -9.53 -21.65
CA VAL A 101 6.99 -8.77 -20.41
C VAL A 101 8.26 -9.12 -19.61
N LEU A 102 8.82 -8.15 -18.90
CA LEU A 102 9.93 -8.35 -17.97
C LEU A 102 9.42 -8.46 -16.54
N LEU A 103 9.92 -9.44 -15.79
CA LEU A 103 9.56 -9.65 -14.38
C LEU A 103 10.54 -8.91 -13.46
N LYS A 104 10.03 -8.22 -12.44
CA LYS A 104 10.86 -7.58 -11.42
C LYS A 104 11.57 -8.63 -10.56
N GLN A 105 12.88 -8.50 -10.41
CA GLN A 105 13.70 -9.41 -9.59
C GLN A 105 14.11 -8.78 -8.25
N GLU A 106 14.52 -9.62 -7.31
CA GLU A 106 15.09 -9.18 -6.04
C GLU A 106 16.49 -8.62 -6.25
N ARG A 107 16.76 -7.48 -5.61
CA ARG A 107 18.07 -6.83 -5.71
C ARG A 107 19.06 -7.57 -4.82
N LYS A 108 19.94 -8.38 -5.42
CA LYS A 108 20.99 -9.14 -4.70
C LYS A 108 22.24 -8.31 -4.40
N ASN A 109 22.62 -7.41 -5.31
CA ASN A 109 23.82 -6.57 -5.14
C ASN A 109 23.61 -5.16 -5.74
N LYS A 110 24.64 -4.32 -5.79
CA LYS A 110 24.53 -2.96 -6.36
C LYS A 110 24.37 -2.98 -7.89
N LEU A 111 24.86 -4.02 -8.56
CA LEU A 111 24.89 -4.15 -10.02
C LEU A 111 23.71 -4.97 -10.59
N SER A 112 22.88 -5.58 -9.73
CA SER A 112 21.75 -6.39 -10.18
C SER A 112 20.72 -5.51 -10.86
N THR A 113 20.28 -5.92 -12.05
CA THR A 113 19.24 -5.22 -12.80
C THR A 113 17.90 -5.28 -12.06
N LYS A 114 17.06 -4.27 -12.26
CA LYS A 114 15.74 -4.18 -11.59
C LYS A 114 14.76 -5.25 -12.08
N TYR A 115 14.89 -5.63 -13.35
CA TYR A 115 14.07 -6.66 -13.99
C TYR A 115 14.98 -7.79 -14.46
N ASP A 116 14.43 -8.99 -14.48
CA ASP A 116 15.03 -10.14 -15.14
C ASP A 116 15.23 -9.78 -16.63
N PRO A 117 16.46 -9.90 -17.17
CA PRO A 117 16.73 -9.54 -18.56
C PRO A 117 15.95 -10.38 -19.57
N ASP A 118 15.61 -11.63 -19.20
CA ASP A 118 14.98 -12.56 -20.11
C ASP A 118 13.45 -12.43 -20.06
N PRO A 119 12.79 -12.10 -21.19
CA PRO A 119 11.37 -11.83 -21.20
C PRO A 119 10.52 -13.08 -21.02
N TYR A 120 9.38 -12.89 -20.37
CA TYR A 120 8.31 -13.86 -20.27
C TYR A 120 7.18 -13.52 -21.25
N ILE A 121 6.37 -14.51 -21.60
CA ILE A 121 5.16 -14.34 -22.39
C ILE A 121 3.97 -14.49 -21.47
N VAL A 122 2.99 -13.59 -21.60
CA VAL A 122 1.73 -13.66 -20.84
C VAL A 122 0.85 -14.76 -21.43
N VAL A 123 0.61 -15.82 -20.66
CA VAL A 123 -0.28 -16.93 -21.04
C VAL A 123 -1.73 -16.59 -20.71
N GLY A 124 -1.95 -15.97 -19.55
CA GLY A 124 -3.29 -15.71 -19.03
C GLY A 124 -3.34 -14.58 -18.02
N THR A 125 -4.56 -14.12 -17.73
CA THR A 125 -4.84 -13.09 -16.72
C THR A 125 -5.97 -13.55 -15.82
N LYS A 126 -5.81 -13.34 -14.50
CA LYS A 126 -6.79 -13.63 -13.44
C LYS A 126 -6.86 -12.42 -12.51
N GLY A 127 -7.82 -11.53 -12.74
CA GLY A 127 -7.88 -10.23 -12.05
C GLY A 127 -6.61 -9.41 -12.30
N THR A 128 -5.95 -8.97 -11.24
CA THR A 128 -4.66 -8.24 -11.31
C THR A 128 -3.44 -9.17 -11.47
N SER A 129 -3.64 -10.48 -11.42
CA SER A 129 -2.57 -11.47 -11.53
C SER A 129 -2.41 -11.95 -12.97
N LEU A 130 -1.17 -12.07 -13.42
CA LEU A 130 -0.75 -12.55 -14.73
C LEU A 130 -0.15 -13.96 -14.57
N LEU A 131 -0.55 -14.90 -15.42
CA LEU A 131 0.21 -16.12 -15.67
C LEU A 131 1.23 -15.82 -16.76
N ILE A 132 2.50 -15.98 -16.44
CA ILE A 132 3.62 -15.73 -17.34
C ILE A 132 4.47 -17.00 -17.46
N LYS A 133 5.04 -17.22 -18.66
CA LYS A 133 5.83 -18.40 -18.97
C LYS A 133 7.06 -18.02 -19.79
N ARG A 134 8.16 -18.72 -19.54
CA ARG A 134 9.35 -18.73 -20.39
C ARG A 134 9.45 -20.10 -21.06
N ARG A 135 10.03 -20.16 -22.28
CA ARG A 135 10.07 -21.38 -23.12
C ARG A 135 10.52 -22.66 -22.42
N ALA A 136 11.35 -22.57 -21.37
CA ALA A 136 11.90 -23.71 -20.65
C ALA A 136 11.53 -23.77 -19.15
N GLU A 137 10.60 -22.92 -18.70
CA GLU A 137 10.25 -22.80 -17.28
C GLU A 137 8.76 -23.06 -17.03
N PRO A 138 8.38 -23.49 -15.81
CA PRO A 138 6.99 -23.61 -15.44
C PRO A 138 6.27 -22.25 -15.48
N GLU A 139 4.95 -22.32 -15.59
CA GLU A 139 4.11 -21.13 -15.52
C GLU A 139 4.11 -20.57 -14.10
N ILE A 140 4.36 -19.27 -13.97
CA ILE A 140 4.35 -18.56 -12.69
C ILE A 140 3.26 -17.49 -12.69
N MET A 141 2.65 -17.31 -11.52
CA MET A 141 1.61 -16.29 -11.33
C MET A 141 2.18 -15.09 -10.58
N ARG A 142 2.08 -13.90 -11.17
CA ARG A 142 2.61 -12.65 -10.59
C ARG A 142 1.64 -11.49 -10.82
N ASN A 143 1.60 -10.54 -9.88
CA ASN A 143 0.78 -9.33 -10.04
C ASN A 143 1.28 -8.48 -11.21
N SER A 144 0.38 -7.83 -11.96
CA SER A 144 0.73 -6.95 -13.09
C SER A 144 1.67 -5.80 -12.71
N SER A 145 1.65 -5.34 -11.46
CA SER A 145 2.58 -4.32 -10.92
C SER A 145 4.03 -4.80 -10.78
N ALA A 146 4.27 -6.10 -10.73
CA ALA A 146 5.60 -6.69 -10.69
C ALA A 146 6.21 -6.87 -12.08
N VAL A 147 5.48 -6.49 -13.13
CA VAL A 147 5.79 -6.82 -14.51
C VAL A 147 5.82 -5.54 -15.35
N ARG A 148 6.74 -5.46 -16.32
CA ARG A 148 6.81 -4.36 -17.28
C ARG A 148 6.64 -4.88 -18.70
N LYS A 149 5.64 -4.37 -19.41
CA LYS A 149 5.41 -4.70 -20.82
C LYS A 149 6.55 -4.20 -21.69
N LEU A 150 7.01 -5.04 -22.60
CA LEU A 150 7.96 -4.66 -23.63
C LEU A 150 7.22 -4.08 -24.84
N PRO A 151 7.79 -3.07 -25.51
CA PRO A 151 7.29 -2.65 -26.81
C PRO A 151 7.37 -3.82 -27.82
N PRO A 152 6.48 -3.87 -28.82
CA PRO A 152 6.62 -4.81 -29.92
C PRO A 152 7.93 -4.55 -30.67
N GLU A 153 8.58 -5.62 -31.13
CA GLU A 153 9.76 -5.54 -32.02
C GLU A 153 9.35 -4.71 -33.25
N GLY A 154 10.03 -3.58 -33.50
CA GLY A 154 9.78 -2.71 -34.66
C GLY A 154 9.26 -1.30 -34.38
N THR A 155 9.02 -0.90 -33.12
CA THR A 155 8.84 0.53 -32.78
C THR A 155 10.15 1.15 -32.31
N ASP A 156 11.13 1.22 -33.20
CA ASP A 156 12.28 2.12 -33.05
C ASP A 156 11.84 3.54 -33.40
N SER A 157 10.99 4.13 -32.55
CA SER A 157 10.65 5.55 -32.67
C SER A 157 11.19 6.30 -31.46
N HIS A 158 12.51 6.29 -31.31
CA HIS A 158 13.29 7.44 -30.85
C HIS A 158 14.61 7.43 -31.65
N PRO A 159 14.76 8.26 -32.70
CA PRO A 159 16.09 8.68 -33.09
C PRO A 159 16.60 9.50 -31.89
N HIS A 160 17.51 8.93 -31.10
CA HIS A 160 18.39 9.74 -30.29
C HIS A 160 19.40 10.42 -31.24
N GLU A 161 18.89 11.26 -32.13
CA GLU A 161 19.71 12.22 -32.84
C GLU A 161 20.10 13.25 -31.81
N ALA A 162 21.26 13.01 -31.20
CA ALA A 162 21.97 14.01 -30.44
C ALA A 162 22.25 15.16 -31.42
N LYS A 163 21.33 16.13 -31.50
CA LYS A 163 21.63 17.45 -32.03
C LYS A 163 22.67 18.07 -31.11
N ARG A 164 23.94 17.72 -31.34
CA ARG A 164 25.08 18.52 -30.91
C ARG A 164 24.88 19.88 -31.58
N LYS A 165 24.34 20.82 -30.81
CA LYS A 165 24.45 22.23 -31.17
C LYS A 165 25.96 22.51 -31.29
N PRO A 166 26.45 23.12 -32.39
CA PRO A 166 27.84 23.54 -32.46
C PRO A 166 28.13 24.46 -31.28
N ASP A 167 29.29 24.28 -30.67
CA ASP A 167 29.75 25.00 -29.49
C ASP A 167 29.66 26.51 -29.74
N GLN A 168 28.66 27.16 -29.13
CA GLN A 168 28.67 28.61 -29.01
C GLN A 168 29.67 28.94 -27.91
N VAL A 169 30.72 29.66 -28.31
CA VAL A 169 31.67 30.32 -27.41
C VAL A 169 30.86 31.11 -26.39
N VAL A 170 30.87 30.66 -25.13
CA VAL A 170 30.12 31.30 -24.05
C VAL A 170 30.88 32.56 -23.65
N ASP A 171 30.33 33.71 -24.00
CA ASP A 171 30.74 35.00 -23.44
C ASP A 171 30.65 34.95 -21.91
N THR A 172 31.78 35.24 -21.26
CA THR A 172 31.97 35.24 -19.81
C THR A 172 31.28 36.44 -19.15
N THR A 173 29.96 36.43 -19.05
CA THR A 173 29.23 37.31 -18.13
C THR A 173 28.19 36.52 -17.32
N ALA A 174 28.69 35.62 -16.47
CA ALA A 174 27.85 34.88 -15.52
C ALA A 174 27.33 35.83 -14.43
N LYS A 175 26.04 36.13 -14.43
CA LYS A 175 25.36 36.79 -13.29
C LYS A 175 25.47 35.88 -12.06
N PRO A 176 25.84 36.41 -10.87
CA PRO A 176 25.96 35.59 -9.67
C PRO A 176 24.62 34.96 -9.29
N ARG A 177 24.66 33.69 -8.89
CA ARG A 177 23.48 32.94 -8.42
C ARG A 177 22.91 33.64 -7.18
N PRO A 178 21.60 33.93 -7.11
CA PRO A 178 21.02 34.61 -5.95
C PRO A 178 21.22 33.78 -4.69
N GLN A 179 21.72 34.42 -3.63
CA GLN A 179 21.87 33.79 -2.32
C GLN A 179 20.49 33.52 -1.71
N ARG A 180 20.32 32.29 -1.21
CA ARG A 180 19.11 31.87 -0.52
C ARG A 180 19.10 32.47 0.89
N GLU A 181 18.19 33.40 1.13
CA GLU A 181 17.93 33.92 2.47
C GLU A 181 17.38 32.80 3.37
N ARG A 182 18.08 32.53 4.47
CA ARG A 182 17.60 31.62 5.53
C ARG A 182 16.90 32.46 6.58
N LYS A 183 15.57 32.50 6.56
CA LYS A 183 14.79 33.08 7.67
C LYS A 183 14.64 32.01 8.76
N PRO A 184 15.13 32.25 9.99
CA PRO A 184 14.90 31.34 11.10
C PRO A 184 13.41 31.33 11.49
N PRO A 185 12.94 30.26 12.16
CA PRO A 185 11.55 30.15 12.57
C PRO A 185 11.17 31.24 13.60
N GLU A 186 9.99 31.84 13.40
CA GLU A 186 9.49 32.99 14.16
C GLU A 186 9.31 32.75 15.67
N TYR A 187 9.26 31.49 16.11
CA TYR A 187 9.06 31.13 17.52
C TYR A 187 10.36 31.13 18.36
N LEU A 188 11.54 31.28 17.73
CA LEU A 188 12.78 31.57 18.45
C LEU A 188 12.90 33.10 18.58
N GLY A 189 12.25 33.66 19.59
CA GLY A 189 12.35 35.08 19.94
C GLY A 189 13.76 35.43 20.42
N TYR A 190 14.62 35.87 19.51
CA TYR A 190 15.86 36.55 19.87
C TYR A 190 15.55 38.04 20.04
N GLU A 191 15.53 38.51 21.29
CA GLU A 191 15.61 39.93 21.63
C GLU A 191 16.96 40.48 21.13
N LYS A 192 16.94 41.71 20.62
CA LYS A 192 18.12 42.43 20.10
C LYS A 192 19.02 42.94 21.22
#